data_AF-A0A927FI17-F1
#
_entry.id   AF-A0A927FI17-F1
#
_cell.length_a   1.000
_cell.length_b   1.000
_cell.length_c   1.000
_cell.angle_alpha   90.00
_cell.angle_beta   90.00
_cell.angle_gamma   90.00
#
_symmetry.space_group_name_H-M   'P 1'
#
loop_
_entity.id
_entity.type
_entity.pdbx_description
1 polymer ?
#
loop_
_entity_poly.entity_id
_entity_poly.type
_entity_poly.pdbx_seq_one_letter_code
_entity_poly.pdbx_strand_id
1 'polypeptide(L)'
;MNRYTLSALTLAVAALSAGHALAFDASAPKTREQVKAELAEAIRTGDIVVNGETGQKANELFPGRYAAKPVVEAKTREQVKAELAEAIRTGDIVIDQESGKKANELFPGRYPAKPVAQGKTREQVKIELAEAIRTGQMPVITY
;
A
#
# COMPACT_ATOMS: atom_id res chain seq x y z
N MET A 1 46.68 -27.22 -19.18
CA MET A 1 45.93 -26.99 -17.93
C MET A 1 46.31 -25.61 -17.39
N ASN A 2 45.59 -24.59 -17.88
CA ASN A 2 44.55 -23.79 -17.20
C ASN A 2 45.08 -22.84 -16.09
N ARG A 3 45.57 -21.68 -16.54
CA ARG A 3 45.91 -20.50 -15.71
C ARG A 3 44.74 -19.50 -15.60
N TYR A 4 43.60 -19.83 -16.20
CA TYR A 4 42.45 -18.94 -16.36
C TYR A 4 41.30 -19.22 -15.39
N THR A 5 41.38 -20.29 -14.59
CA THR A 5 40.31 -20.68 -13.67
C THR A 5 40.39 -19.96 -12.32
N LEU A 6 41.48 -19.25 -12.02
CA LEU A 6 41.69 -18.58 -10.72
C LEU A 6 41.27 -17.09 -10.71
N SER A 7 41.09 -16.44 -11.86
CA SER A 7 40.70 -15.01 -11.91
C SER A 7 39.18 -14.76 -12.01
N ALA A 8 38.36 -15.78 -12.26
CA ALA A 8 36.91 -15.61 -12.30
C ALA A 8 36.27 -15.67 -10.90
N LEU A 9 36.93 -16.33 -9.93
CA LEU A 9 36.40 -16.51 -8.58
C LEU A 9 36.50 -15.24 -7.72
N THR A 10 37.46 -14.36 -8.01
CA THR A 10 37.67 -13.12 -7.22
C THR A 10 36.76 -11.97 -7.61
N LEU A 11 36.11 -12.00 -8.79
CA LEU A 11 35.18 -10.94 -9.20
C LEU A 11 33.74 -11.18 -8.67
N ALA A 12 33.44 -12.37 -8.17
CA ALA A 12 32.11 -12.72 -7.63
C ALA A 12 31.87 -12.24 -6.19
N VAL A 13 32.89 -11.77 -5.47
CA VAL A 13 32.76 -11.37 -4.05
C VAL A 13 32.48 -9.86 -3.89
N ALA A 14 32.72 -9.03 -4.91
CA ALA A 14 32.52 -7.58 -4.83
C ALA A 14 31.08 -7.11 -5.11
N ALA A 15 30.20 -7.95 -5.64
CA ALA A 15 28.82 -7.59 -5.98
C ALA A 15 27.79 -7.92 -4.88
N LEU A 16 28.22 -8.47 -3.74
CA LEU A 16 27.31 -8.85 -2.65
C LEU A 16 27.03 -7.70 -1.66
N SER A 17 27.60 -6.51 -1.87
CA SER A 17 27.46 -5.36 -0.96
C SER A 17 26.40 -4.32 -1.37
N ALA A 18 25.62 -4.55 -2.44
CA ALA A 18 24.59 -3.63 -2.89
C ALA A 18 23.27 -4.36 -3.19
N GLY A 19 22.59 -4.83 -2.14
CA GLY A 19 21.37 -5.61 -2.33
C GLY A 19 20.54 -5.92 -1.09
N HIS A 20 20.64 -5.13 -0.01
CA HIS A 20 19.57 -5.13 0.98
C HIS A 20 18.46 -4.23 0.46
N ALA A 21 17.68 -4.74 -0.48
CA ALA A 21 16.38 -4.19 -0.79
C ALA A 21 15.57 -4.23 0.50
N LEU A 22 15.44 -3.09 1.17
CA LEU A 22 14.52 -2.93 2.29
C LEU A 22 13.11 -3.04 1.73
N ALA A 23 12.61 -4.27 1.62
CA ALA A 23 11.19 -4.51 1.58
C ALA A 23 10.64 -4.02 2.93
N PHE A 24 9.97 -2.87 2.91
CA PHE A 24 9.30 -2.31 4.08
C PHE A 24 8.07 -3.18 4.37
N ASP A 25 8.29 -4.32 5.00
CA ASP A 25 7.20 -5.09 5.59
C ASP A 25 6.69 -4.29 6.79
N ALA A 26 5.52 -3.68 6.63
CA ALA A 26 4.86 -2.91 7.69
C ALA A 26 4.53 -3.76 8.94
N SER A 27 4.63 -5.10 8.83
CA SER A 27 4.44 -6.07 9.90
C SER A 27 5.75 -6.52 10.57
N ALA A 28 6.92 -6.15 10.05
CA ALA A 28 8.20 -6.49 10.66
C ALA A 28 8.51 -5.55 11.85
N PRO A 29 9.12 -6.06 12.94
CA PRO A 29 9.50 -5.22 14.07
C PRO A 29 10.55 -4.18 13.63
N LYS A 30 10.26 -2.90 13.89
CA LYS A 30 11.16 -1.80 13.51
C LYS A 30 12.51 -1.94 14.22
N THR A 31 13.59 -1.69 13.49
CA THR A 31 14.93 -1.60 14.06
C THR A 31 15.10 -0.30 14.85
N ARG A 32 16.06 -0.25 15.78
CA ARG A 32 16.33 0.96 16.56
C ARG A 32 16.75 2.13 15.68
N GLU A 33 17.43 1.84 14.57
CA GLU A 33 17.86 2.79 13.57
C GLU A 33 16.66 3.40 12.85
N GLN A 34 15.68 2.57 12.47
CA GLN A 34 14.42 3.05 11.87
C GLN A 34 13.62 3.92 12.84
N VAL A 35 13.52 3.51 14.11
CA VAL A 35 12.83 4.30 15.14
C VAL A 35 13.50 5.67 15.35
N LYS A 36 14.85 5.71 15.35
CA LYS A 36 15.58 6.99 15.45
C LYS A 36 15.37 7.87 14.23
N ALA A 37 15.33 7.29 13.03
CA ALA A 37 15.06 8.00 11.80
C ALA A 37 13.65 8.61 11.80
N GLU A 38 12.64 7.82 12.19
CA GLU A 38 11.25 8.28 12.34
C GLU A 38 11.12 9.40 13.38
N LEU A 39 11.80 9.27 14.53
CA LEU A 39 11.79 10.32 15.54
C LEU A 39 12.43 11.62 15.04
N ALA A 40 13.58 11.52 14.37
CA ALA A 40 14.23 12.68 13.78
C ALA A 40 13.35 13.35 12.72
N GLU A 41 12.62 12.55 11.93
CA GLU A 41 11.64 13.04 10.96
C GLU A 41 10.44 13.73 11.63
N ALA A 42 9.87 13.14 12.68
CA ALA A 42 8.77 13.73 13.44
C ALA A 42 9.19 15.07 14.06
N ILE A 43 10.40 15.16 14.60
CA ILE A 43 10.97 16.43 15.11
C ILE A 43 11.11 17.46 13.99
N ARG A 44 11.70 17.07 12.85
CA ARG A 44 11.92 17.95 11.71
C ARG A 44 10.63 18.50 11.12
N THR A 45 9.59 17.67 11.05
CA THR A 45 8.29 18.02 10.47
C THR A 45 7.30 18.60 11.48
N GLY A 46 7.65 18.58 12.77
CA GLY A 46 6.78 18.97 13.87
C GLY A 46 5.57 18.04 14.04
N ASP A 47 5.64 16.81 13.54
CA ASP A 47 4.59 15.79 13.67
C ASP A 47 4.66 15.09 15.04
N ILE A 48 4.69 15.90 16.09
CA ILE A 48 4.76 15.48 17.48
C ILE A 48 3.55 16.09 18.19
N VAL A 49 2.75 15.24 18.84
CA VAL A 49 1.64 15.69 19.67
C VAL A 49 2.20 16.39 20.90
N VAL A 50 1.86 17.67 21.06
CA VAL A 50 2.33 18.52 22.17
C VAL A 50 1.22 18.80 23.19
N ASN A 51 -0.05 18.60 22.80
CA ASN A 51 -1.18 18.69 23.71
C ASN A 51 -1.91 17.33 23.75
N GLY A 52 -1.87 16.66 24.90
CA GLY A 52 -2.50 15.35 25.09
C GLY A 52 -4.03 15.39 25.17
N GLU A 53 -4.62 16.54 25.47
CA GLU A 53 -6.08 16.69 25.60
C GLU A 53 -6.73 16.97 24.24
N THR A 54 -6.10 17.78 23.41
CA THR A 54 -6.63 18.18 22.09
C THR A 54 -6.01 17.39 20.94
N GLY A 55 -4.91 16.67 21.18
CA GLY A 55 -4.16 15.96 20.15
C GLY A 55 -3.36 16.86 19.20
N GLN A 56 -3.25 18.17 19.51
CA GLN A 56 -2.58 19.13 18.63
C GLN A 56 -1.09 18.84 18.47
N LYS A 57 -0.60 19.00 17.24
CA LYS A 57 0.80 18.78 16.86
C LYS A 57 1.61 20.07 16.91
N ALA A 58 2.92 19.95 17.06
CA ALA A 58 3.83 21.09 17.15
C ALA A 58 3.80 21.98 15.89
N ASN A 59 3.66 21.38 14.70
CA ASN A 59 3.54 22.10 13.44
C ASN A 59 2.21 22.84 13.24
N GLU A 60 1.14 22.40 13.90
CA GLU A 60 -0.16 23.09 13.91
C GLU A 60 -0.12 24.32 14.83
N LEU A 61 0.57 24.20 15.97
CA LEU A 61 0.67 25.27 16.97
C LEU A 61 1.71 26.33 16.58
N PHE A 62 2.82 25.92 15.95
CA PHE A 62 3.92 26.80 15.56
C PHE A 62 4.30 26.63 14.09
N PRO A 63 3.40 26.92 13.14
CA PRO A 63 3.65 26.67 11.71
C PRO A 63 4.88 27.38 11.16
N GLY A 64 5.26 28.54 11.71
CA GLY A 64 6.46 29.29 11.30
C GLY A 64 7.79 28.65 11.73
N ARG A 65 7.78 27.60 12.56
CA ARG A 65 8.99 26.90 13.04
C ARG A 65 9.29 25.60 12.29
N TYR A 66 8.37 25.15 11.44
CA TYR A 66 8.48 23.88 10.72
C TYR A 66 8.32 24.12 9.23
N ALA A 67 8.95 23.29 8.41
CA ALA A 67 8.76 23.34 6.97
C ALA A 67 7.29 23.06 6.64
N ALA A 68 6.71 23.86 5.73
CA ALA A 68 5.37 23.61 5.23
C ALA A 68 5.30 22.20 4.66
N LYS A 69 4.32 21.40 5.12
CA LYS A 69 4.09 20.08 4.55
C LYS A 69 3.86 20.26 3.05
N PRO A 70 4.47 19.44 2.18
CA PRO A 70 4.09 19.42 0.78
C PRO A 70 2.59 19.16 0.73
N VAL A 71 1.86 20.07 0.08
CA VAL A 71 0.43 19.89 -0.16
C VAL A 71 0.33 18.67 -1.06
N VAL A 72 0.10 17.50 -0.46
CA VAL A 72 -0.32 16.32 -1.19
C VAL A 72 -1.62 16.74 -1.84
N GLU A 73 -1.65 16.74 -3.17
CA GLU A 73 -2.76 17.24 -3.98
C GLU A 73 -4.06 16.59 -3.49
N ALA A 74 -4.80 17.32 -2.66
CA ALA A 74 -6.05 16.84 -2.11
C ALA A 74 -7.07 16.77 -3.25
N LYS A 75 -7.95 15.77 -3.21
CA LYS A 75 -9.02 15.65 -4.22
C LYS A 75 -9.76 16.98 -4.32
N THR A 76 -9.96 17.46 -5.54
CA THR A 76 -10.70 18.69 -5.77
C THR A 76 -12.14 18.52 -5.30
N ARG A 77 -12.83 19.63 -5.00
CA ARG A 77 -14.25 19.59 -4.62
C ARG A 77 -15.09 18.91 -5.70
N GLU A 78 -14.70 19.08 -6.96
CA GLU A 78 -15.31 18.48 -8.14
C GLU A 78 -15.12 16.96 -8.14
N GLN A 79 -13.91 16.47 -7.86
CA GLN A 79 -13.62 15.03 -7.75
C GLN A 79 -14.43 14.40 -6.61
N VAL A 80 -14.48 15.05 -5.44
CA VAL A 80 -15.28 14.55 -4.30
C VAL A 80 -16.77 14.50 -4.64
N LYS A 81 -17.30 15.51 -5.34
CA LYS A 81 -18.70 15.51 -5.80
C LYS A 81 -18.97 14.41 -6.82
N ALA A 82 -18.04 14.17 -7.75
CA ALA A 82 -18.15 13.10 -8.73
C ALA A 82 -18.17 11.72 -8.06
N GLU A 83 -17.27 11.48 -7.10
CA GLU A 83 -17.24 10.24 -6.32
C GLU A 83 -18.51 10.03 -5.50
N LEU A 84 -19.03 11.09 -4.86
CA LEU A 84 -20.29 11.01 -4.12
C LEU A 84 -21.47 10.68 -5.05
N ALA A 85 -21.55 11.35 -6.20
CA ALA A 85 -22.60 11.08 -7.19
C ALA A 85 -22.51 9.63 -7.71
N GLU A 86 -21.29 9.11 -7.91
CA GLU A 86 -21.07 7.73 -8.30
C GLU A 86 -21.48 6.74 -7.21
N ALA A 87 -21.11 6.98 -5.95
CA ALA A 87 -21.54 6.16 -4.82
C ALA A 87 -23.07 6.11 -4.69
N ILE A 88 -23.75 7.26 -4.88
CA ILE A 88 -25.22 7.32 -4.90
C ILE A 88 -25.78 6.50 -6.06
N ARG A 89 -25.25 6.71 -7.28
CA ARG A 89 -25.71 6.02 -8.50
C ARG A 89 -25.55 4.49 -8.39
N THR A 90 -24.45 4.03 -7.83
CA THR A 90 -24.12 2.60 -7.70
C THR A 90 -24.68 1.98 -6.42
N GLY A 91 -25.25 2.79 -5.52
CA GLY A 91 -25.70 2.36 -4.20
C GLY A 91 -24.56 1.89 -3.30
N ASP A 92 -23.33 2.32 -3.56
CA ASP A 92 -22.13 1.97 -2.78
C ASP A 92 -22.02 2.80 -1.49
N ILE A 93 -23.15 2.97 -0.80
CA ILE A 93 -23.29 3.77 0.41
C ILE A 93 -23.77 2.84 1.51
N VAL A 94 -23.06 2.83 2.64
CA VAL A 94 -23.49 2.11 3.85
C VAL A 94 -24.72 2.82 4.42
N ILE A 95 -25.83 2.09 4.55
CA ILE A 95 -27.09 2.64 5.08
C ILE A 95 -27.60 1.91 6.31
N ASP A 96 -27.03 0.75 6.63
CA ASP A 96 -27.32 0.01 7.85
C ASP A 96 -26.10 0.08 8.78
N GLN A 97 -26.27 0.75 9.92
CA GLN A 97 -25.21 0.95 10.91
C GLN A 97 -24.89 -0.33 11.70
N GLU A 98 -25.84 -1.28 11.76
CA GLU A 98 -25.66 -2.50 12.55
C GLU A 98 -24.95 -3.59 11.75
N SER A 99 -25.36 -3.81 10.49
CA SER A 99 -24.72 -4.81 9.64
C SER A 99 -23.62 -4.27 8.73
N GLY A 100 -23.47 -2.95 8.62
CA GLY A 100 -22.53 -2.30 7.70
C GLY A 100 -22.89 -2.48 6.21
N LYS A 101 -24.10 -2.95 5.90
CA LYS A 101 -24.53 -3.23 4.53
C LYS A 101 -24.73 -1.98 3.70
N LYS A 102 -24.39 -2.11 2.42
CA LYS A 102 -24.55 -1.06 1.41
C LYS A 102 -25.97 -1.03 0.84
N ALA A 103 -26.37 0.11 0.31
CA ALA A 103 -27.70 0.31 -0.25
C ALA A 103 -27.99 -0.63 -1.44
N ASN A 104 -26.97 -0.91 -2.27
CA ASN A 104 -27.07 -1.86 -3.37
C ASN A 104 -27.17 -3.33 -2.94
N GLU A 105 -26.70 -3.68 -1.74
CA GLU A 105 -26.82 -5.02 -1.17
C GLU A 105 -28.22 -5.25 -0.58
N LEU A 106 -28.80 -4.22 0.03
CA LEU A 106 -30.13 -4.26 0.62
C LEU A 106 -31.25 -4.09 -0.41
N PHE A 107 -31.02 -3.27 -1.44
CA PHE A 107 -32.02 -2.96 -2.47
C PHE A 107 -31.45 -3.14 -3.89
N PRO A 108 -31.02 -4.35 -4.27
CA PRO A 108 -30.36 -4.59 -5.56
C PRO A 108 -31.20 -4.17 -6.77
N GLY A 109 -32.54 -4.22 -6.68
CA GLY A 109 -33.44 -3.79 -7.75
C GLY A 109 -33.53 -2.27 -7.97
N ARG A 110 -32.96 -1.45 -7.07
CA ARG A 110 -32.94 0.03 -7.18
C ARG A 110 -31.65 0.58 -7.75
N TYR A 111 -30.64 -0.25 -7.93
CA TYR A 111 -29.30 0.15 -8.36
C TYR A 111 -28.88 -0.64 -9.59
N PRO A 112 -28.02 -0.09 -10.45
CA PRO A 112 -27.49 -0.83 -11.59
C PRO A 112 -26.75 -2.07 -11.09
N ALA A 113 -26.93 -3.20 -11.79
CA ALA A 113 -26.19 -4.41 -11.50
C ALA A 113 -24.69 -4.11 -11.54
N LYS A 114 -23.96 -4.54 -10.49
CA LYS A 114 -22.50 -4.43 -10.51
C LYS A 114 -21.99 -5.19 -11.74
N PRO A 115 -21.11 -4.58 -12.55
CA PRO A 115 -20.45 -5.33 -13.60
C PRO A 115 -19.73 -6.49 -12.93
N VAL A 116 -20.17 -7.72 -13.21
CA VAL A 116 -19.47 -8.92 -12.78
C VAL A 116 -18.13 -8.84 -13.50
N ALA A 117 -17.06 -8.56 -12.76
CA ALA A 117 -15.71 -8.64 -13.31
C ALA A 117 -15.60 -10.03 -13.94
N GLN A 118 -15.41 -10.07 -15.26
CA GLN A 118 -15.37 -11.30 -16.02
C GLN A 118 -14.26 -12.15 -15.40
N GLY A 119 -14.66 -13.21 -14.67
CA GLY A 119 -13.70 -14.11 -14.03
C GLY A 119 -12.73 -14.64 -15.08
N LYS A 120 -11.48 -14.90 -14.67
CA LYS A 120 -10.46 -15.46 -15.57
C LYS A 120 -11.05 -16.66 -16.30
N THR A 121 -10.89 -16.70 -17.63
CA THR A 121 -11.38 -17.84 -18.40
C THR A 121 -10.58 -19.08 -18.04
N ARG A 122 -11.15 -20.28 -18.24
CA ARG A 122 -10.43 -21.54 -17.99
C ARG A 122 -9.08 -21.61 -18.72
N GLU A 123 -8.98 -21.00 -19.90
CA GLU A 123 -7.71 -20.94 -20.64
C GLU A 123 -6.70 -20.00 -20.00
N GLN A 124 -7.12 -18.84 -19.49
CA GLN A 124 -6.23 -17.94 -18.73
C GLN A 124 -5.69 -18.64 -17.48
N VAL A 125 -6.54 -19.39 -16.76
CA VAL A 125 -6.11 -20.17 -15.58
C VAL A 125 -5.11 -21.27 -15.95
N LYS A 126 -5.29 -21.94 -17.10
CA LYS A 126 -4.33 -22.95 -17.58
C LYS A 126 -2.99 -22.33 -17.97
N ILE A 127 -2.99 -21.17 -18.62
CA ILE A 127 -1.76 -20.46 -18.98
C ILE A 127 -1.00 -20.04 -17.73
N GLU A 128 -1.69 -19.44 -16.75
CA GLU A 128 -1.11 -19.04 -15.47
C GLU A 128 -0.55 -20.24 -14.69
N LEU A 129 -1.25 -21.38 -14.70
CA LEU A 129 -0.75 -22.62 -14.11
C LEU A 129 0.50 -23.15 -14.83
N ALA A 130 0.52 -23.13 -16.17
CA ALA A 130 1.68 -23.54 -16.94
C ALA A 130 2.89 -22.61 -16.71
N GLU A 131 2.64 -21.31 -16.58
CA GLU A 131 3.67 -20.34 -16.21
C GLU A 131 4.19 -20.56 -14.79
N ALA A 132 3.31 -20.78 -13.81
CA ALA A 132 3.68 -21.11 -12.44
C ALA A 132 4.52 -22.39 -12.34
N ILE A 133 4.20 -23.42 -13.13
CA ILE A 133 5.00 -24.65 -13.24
C ILE A 133 6.37 -24.33 -13.85
N ARG A 134 6.41 -23.53 -14.93
CA ARG A 134 7.65 -23.16 -15.63
C ARG A 134 8.58 -22.30 -14.78
N THR A 135 8.03 -21.39 -13.98
CA THR A 135 8.80 -20.49 -13.10
C THR A 135 9.06 -21.06 -11.71
N GLY A 136 8.49 -22.24 -11.40
CA GLY A 136 8.61 -22.88 -10.09
C GLY A 136 7.79 -22.21 -8.97
N GLN A 137 6.90 -21.27 -9.30
CA GLN A 137 6.00 -20.59 -8.37
C GLN A 137 4.68 -21.36 -8.23
N MET A 138 4.76 -22.61 -7.80
CA MET A 138 3.57 -23.38 -7.49
C MET A 138 2.90 -22.84 -6.22
N PRO A 139 1.59 -22.55 -6.22
CA PRO A 139 0.89 -22.22 -5.00
C PRO A 139 0.99 -23.41 -4.04
N VAL A 140 1.50 -23.19 -2.83
CA VAL A 140 1.51 -24.21 -1.77
C VAL A 140 0.06 -24.46 -1.38
N ILE A 141 -0.47 -25.62 -1.79
CA ILE A 141 -1.80 -26.05 -1.36
C ILE A 141 -1.64 -26.67 0.03
N THR A 142 -1.76 -25.85 1.08
CA THR A 142 -1.96 -26.36 2.44
C THR A 142 -3.41 -26.80 2.57
N TYR A 143 -3.61 -28.11 2.80
CA TYR A 143 -4.90 -28.71 3.14
C TYR A 143 -5.20 -28.59 4.63
#